data_AF-A0A934RNH1-F1
#
_entry.id   AF-A0A934RNH1-F1
#
_cell.length_a   1.000
_cell.length_b   1.000
_cell.length_c   1.000
_cell.angle_alpha   90.00
_cell.angle_beta   90.00
_cell.angle_gamma   90.00
#
_symmetry.space_group_name_H-M   'P 1'
#
loop_
_entity.id
_entity.type
_entity.pdbx_description
1 polymer ?
#
loop_
_entity_poly.entity_id
_entity_poly.type
_entity_poly.pdbx_seq_one_letter_code
_entity_poly.pdbx_strand_id
1 'polypeptide(L)'
;MDEASTSLKLLRRAGDDYAKAIALVQEAQGHLLECFQYVPVKVEKMADGKEKQEAIANYKKMLAQSYQALCDLEIAYLSEDLDKIDDAMDVVKESRGDGHDVFVEEN
;
A
#
# COMPACT_ATOMS: atom_id res chain seq x y z
N MET A 1 -0.49 8.16 3.65
CA MET A 1 0.48 7.23 3.03
C MET A 1 1.62 6.93 4.00
N ASP A 2 2.09 7.95 4.72
CA ASP A 2 3.14 7.85 5.72
C ASP A 2 2.81 6.93 6.91
N GLU A 3 1.55 6.87 7.31
CA GLU A 3 1.05 6.02 8.39
C GLU A 3 1.16 4.55 8.01
N ALA A 4 0.64 4.19 6.85
CA ALA A 4 0.79 2.86 6.28
C ALA A 4 2.30 2.50 6.14
N SER A 5 3.18 3.47 5.85
CA SER A 5 4.63 3.24 5.70
C SER A 5 5.30 2.98 7.05
N THR A 6 4.76 3.56 8.12
CA THR A 6 5.19 3.33 9.49
C THR A 6 4.83 1.91 9.94
N SER A 7 3.61 1.44 9.67
CA SER A 7 3.19 0.07 10.01
C SER A 7 4.08 -0.99 9.32
N LEU A 8 4.50 -0.77 8.06
CA LEU A 8 5.45 -1.68 7.39
C LEU A 8 6.86 -1.69 8.00
N LYS A 9 7.35 -0.54 8.49
CA LYS A 9 8.64 -0.49 9.19
C LYS A 9 8.58 -1.27 10.51
N LEU A 10 7.43 -1.20 11.19
CA LEU A 10 7.18 -1.98 12.41
C LEU A 10 7.02 -3.48 12.11
N LEU A 11 6.45 -3.82 10.95
CA LEU A 11 6.26 -5.21 10.50
C LEU A 11 7.60 -5.93 10.35
N ARG A 12 8.59 -5.29 9.72
CA ARG A 12 9.96 -5.84 9.61
C ARG A 12 10.66 -6.03 10.97
N ARG A 13 10.15 -5.40 12.03
CA ARG A 13 10.68 -5.50 13.40
C ARG A 13 9.85 -6.46 14.27
N ALA A 14 8.77 -7.04 13.75
CA ALA A 14 7.92 -7.97 14.49
C ALA A 14 8.62 -9.31 14.76
N GLY A 15 9.60 -9.70 13.95
CA GLY A 15 10.27 -11.00 14.07
C GLY A 15 9.26 -12.13 13.91
N ASP A 16 9.31 -13.13 14.79
CA ASP A 16 8.43 -14.30 14.77
C ASP A 16 7.07 -14.05 15.45
N ASP A 17 6.74 -12.80 15.82
CA ASP A 17 5.44 -12.42 16.38
C ASP A 17 4.42 -12.21 15.26
N TYR A 18 3.88 -13.31 14.74
CA TYR A 18 2.89 -13.29 13.66
C TYR A 18 1.58 -12.60 14.05
N ALA A 19 1.19 -12.66 15.31
CA ALA A 19 -0.01 -11.96 15.78
C ALA A 19 0.16 -10.43 15.67
N LYS A 20 1.33 -9.92 16.09
CA LYS A 20 1.69 -8.51 15.90
C LYS A 20 1.85 -8.15 14.43
N ALA A 21 2.43 -9.04 13.62
CA ALA A 21 2.59 -8.82 12.20
C ALA A 21 1.25 -8.67 11.48
N ILE A 22 0.30 -9.57 11.73
CA ILE A 22 -1.07 -9.51 11.20
C ILE A 22 -1.75 -8.19 11.59
N ALA A 23 -1.66 -7.78 12.87
CA ALA A 23 -2.26 -6.52 13.33
C ALA A 23 -1.70 -5.29 12.58
N LEU A 24 -0.39 -5.27 12.33
CA LEU A 24 0.25 -4.19 11.56
C LEU A 24 -0.14 -4.20 10.08
N VAL A 25 -0.35 -5.38 9.49
CA VAL A 25 -0.85 -5.52 8.12
C VAL A 25 -2.29 -5.00 8.02
N GLN A 26 -3.15 -5.37 8.97
CA GLN A 26 -4.54 -4.89 9.04
C GLN A 26 -4.63 -3.38 9.25
N GLU A 27 -3.75 -2.80 10.06
CA GLU A 27 -3.63 -1.34 10.22
C GLU A 27 -3.22 -0.68 8.89
N ALA A 28 -2.23 -1.22 8.20
CA ALA A 28 -1.80 -0.71 6.90
C ALA A 28 -2.92 -0.81 5.84
N GLN A 29 -3.69 -1.89 5.84
CA GLN A 29 -4.87 -2.07 4.99
C GLN A 29 -5.91 -0.98 5.26
N GLY A 30 -6.20 -0.69 6.54
CA GLY A 30 -7.13 0.37 6.94
C GLY A 30 -6.72 1.75 6.41
N HIS A 31 -5.46 2.14 6.60
CA HIS A 31 -4.93 3.40 6.08
C HIS A 31 -4.95 3.47 4.54
N LEU A 32 -4.77 2.35 3.87
CA LEU A 32 -4.82 2.32 2.41
C LEU A 32 -6.25 2.49 1.89
N LEU A 33 -7.26 1.93 2.57
CA LEU A 33 -8.67 2.16 2.26
C LEU A 33 -9.07 3.62 2.44
N GLU A 34 -8.51 4.31 3.44
CA GLU A 34 -8.69 5.77 3.58
C GLU A 34 -8.12 6.52 2.37
N CYS A 35 -6.98 6.08 1.83
CA CYS A 35 -6.37 6.71 0.65
C CYS A 35 -7.25 6.66 -0.61
N PHE A 36 -8.19 5.71 -0.73
CA PHE A 36 -9.15 5.66 -1.84
C PHE A 36 -10.15 6.82 -1.86
N GLN A 37 -10.32 7.51 -0.72
CA GLN A 37 -11.23 8.65 -0.60
C GLN A 37 -10.63 9.95 -1.16
N TYR A 38 -9.32 9.96 -1.41
CA TYR A 38 -8.58 11.15 -1.84
C TYR A 38 -8.13 11.03 -3.28
N VAL A 39 -8.03 12.16 -3.97
CA VAL A 39 -7.35 12.28 -5.27
C VAL A 39 -5.99 12.92 -5.01
N PRO A 40 -4.88 12.41 -5.57
CA PRO A 40 -3.58 13.02 -5.38
C PRO A 40 -3.54 14.46 -5.89
N VAL A 41 -2.87 15.35 -5.16
CA VAL A 41 -2.78 16.79 -5.48
C VAL A 41 -2.28 17.03 -6.92
N LYS A 42 -1.32 16.24 -7.41
CA LYS A 42 -0.84 16.30 -8.81
C LYS A 42 -1.98 16.05 -9.81
N VAL A 43 -2.89 15.11 -9.51
CA VAL A 43 -4.03 14.76 -10.35
C VAL A 43 -5.16 15.78 -10.21
N GLU A 44 -5.37 16.34 -9.02
CA GLU A 44 -6.34 17.42 -8.81
C GLU A 44 -6.01 18.66 -9.64
N LYS A 45 -4.73 19.02 -9.73
CA LYS A 45 -4.21 20.16 -10.50
C LYS A 45 -4.25 19.96 -12.03
N MET A 46 -4.55 18.75 -12.53
CA MET A 46 -4.68 18.51 -13.97
C MET A 46 -5.92 19.20 -14.55
N ALA A 47 -5.84 19.59 -15.82
CA ALA A 47 -6.99 20.10 -16.56
C ALA A 47 -8.09 19.03 -16.66
N ASP A 48 -9.35 19.47 -16.58
CA ASP A 48 -10.48 18.55 -16.72
C ASP A 48 -10.53 17.97 -18.14
N GLY A 49 -10.61 16.64 -18.21
CA GLY A 49 -10.56 15.93 -19.48
C GLY A 49 -10.20 14.46 -19.29
N LYS A 50 -10.05 13.76 -20.42
CA LYS A 50 -9.77 12.32 -20.46
C LYS A 50 -8.51 11.94 -19.68
N GLU A 51 -7.45 12.73 -19.79
CA GLU A 51 -6.17 12.46 -19.12
C GLU A 51 -6.29 12.47 -17.58
N LYS A 52 -7.04 13.42 -17.01
CA LYS A 52 -7.31 13.47 -15.56
C LYS A 52 -8.12 12.25 -15.11
N GLN A 53 -9.11 11.84 -15.91
CA GLN A 53 -9.91 10.64 -15.61
C GLN A 53 -9.05 9.36 -15.64
N GLU A 54 -8.15 9.24 -16.62
CA GLU A 54 -7.20 8.13 -16.71
C GLU A 54 -6.21 8.12 -15.54
N ALA A 55 -5.71 9.28 -15.12
CA ALA A 55 -4.83 9.40 -13.95
C ALA A 55 -5.53 8.97 -12.64
N ILE A 56 -6.79 9.39 -12.44
CA ILE A 56 -7.60 8.95 -11.29
C ILE A 56 -7.82 7.42 -11.33
N ALA A 57 -8.13 6.86 -12.49
CA ALA A 57 -8.32 5.42 -12.64
C ALA A 57 -7.04 4.63 -12.34
N ASN A 58 -5.90 5.09 -12.84
CA ASN A 58 -4.60 4.48 -12.58
C ASN A 58 -4.21 4.57 -11.10
N TYR A 59 -4.47 5.71 -10.44
CA TYR A 59 -4.25 5.84 -9.00
C TYR A 59 -5.08 4.84 -8.19
N LYS A 60 -6.38 4.71 -8.50
CA LYS A 60 -7.25 3.71 -7.85
C LYS A 60 -6.77 2.29 -8.08
N LYS A 61 -6.30 1.97 -9.29
CA LYS A 61 -5.73 0.66 -9.62
C LYS A 61 -4.49 0.38 -8.78
N MET A 62 -3.58 1.34 -8.66
CA MET A 62 -2.38 1.23 -7.84
C MET A 62 -2.71 0.98 -6.36
N LEU A 63 -3.69 1.71 -5.80
CA LEU A 63 -4.15 1.47 -4.44
C LEU A 63 -4.75 0.06 -4.28
N ALA A 64 -5.52 -0.41 -5.27
CA ALA A 64 -6.13 -1.74 -5.23
C ALA A 64 -5.07 -2.86 -5.27
N GLN A 65 -4.04 -2.70 -6.09
CA GLN A 65 -2.92 -3.64 -6.16
C GLN A 65 -2.12 -3.65 -4.85
N SER A 66 -1.89 -2.48 -4.26
CA SER A 66 -1.25 -2.39 -2.94
C SER A 66 -2.08 -3.04 -1.83
N TYR A 67 -3.41 -2.89 -1.90
CA TYR A 67 -4.31 -3.51 -0.93
C TYR A 67 -4.32 -5.02 -1.07
N GLN A 68 -4.38 -5.53 -2.31
CA GLN A 68 -4.27 -6.95 -2.59
C GLN A 68 -2.96 -7.53 -2.03
N ALA A 69 -1.83 -6.87 -2.24
CA ALA A 69 -0.54 -7.33 -1.72
C ALA A 69 -0.51 -7.41 -0.19
N LEU A 70 -1.18 -6.47 0.51
CA LEU A 70 -1.35 -6.54 1.97
C LEU A 70 -2.26 -7.69 2.40
N CYS A 71 -3.31 -8.02 1.64
CA CYS A 71 -4.14 -9.20 1.92
C CYS A 71 -3.35 -10.50 1.71
N ASP A 72 -2.56 -10.59 0.65
CA ASP A 72 -1.71 -11.75 0.39
C ASP A 72 -0.66 -11.93 1.51
N LEU A 73 -0.10 -10.83 2.01
CA LEU A 73 0.81 -10.82 3.16
C LEU A 73 0.12 -11.27 4.46
N GLU A 74 -1.11 -10.82 4.72
CA GLU A 74 -1.91 -11.28 5.87
C GLU A 74 -2.17 -12.80 5.78
N ILE A 75 -2.55 -13.30 4.62
CA ILE A 75 -2.77 -14.73 4.38
C ILE A 75 -1.47 -15.52 4.59
N ALA A 76 -0.32 -14.99 4.16
CA ALA A 76 0.97 -15.62 4.35
C ALA A 76 1.34 -15.74 5.84
N TYR A 77 1.13 -14.68 6.63
CA TYR A 77 1.30 -14.72 8.09
C TYR A 77 0.33 -15.70 8.77
N LEU A 78 -0.93 -15.73 8.35
CA LEU A 78 -1.93 -16.68 8.88
C LEU A 78 -1.60 -18.14 8.54
N SER A 79 -0.89 -18.36 7.44
CA SER A 79 -0.47 -19.69 6.98
C SER A 79 0.92 -20.09 7.48
N GLU A 80 1.60 -19.19 8.22
CA GLU A 80 2.99 -19.35 8.68
C GLU A 80 3.98 -19.69 7.55
N ASP A 81 3.70 -19.19 6.33
CA ASP A 81 4.47 -19.50 5.11
C ASP A 81 5.53 -18.42 4.86
N LEU A 82 6.74 -18.66 5.36
CA LEU A 82 7.85 -17.69 5.33
C LEU A 82 8.23 -17.24 3.92
N ASP A 83 8.24 -18.17 2.94
CA ASP A 83 8.57 -17.84 1.55
C ASP A 83 7.53 -16.86 0.98
N LYS A 84 6.25 -17.09 1.26
CA LYS A 84 5.17 -16.18 0.85
C LYS A 84 5.17 -14.85 1.59
N ILE A 85 5.62 -14.82 2.84
CA ILE A 85 5.76 -13.58 3.61
C ILE A 85 6.81 -12.69 2.94
N ASP A 86 7.96 -13.25 2.55
CA ASP A 86 9.04 -12.51 1.90
C ASP A 86 8.62 -12.02 0.50
N ASP A 87 8.01 -12.88 -0.31
CA ASP A 87 7.49 -12.52 -1.64
C ASP A 87 6.45 -11.39 -1.55
N ALA A 88 5.47 -11.50 -0.64
CA ALA A 88 4.44 -10.49 -0.47
C ALA A 88 5.00 -9.16 0.08
N MET A 89 6.02 -9.23 0.95
CA MET A 89 6.72 -8.05 1.45
C MET A 89 7.46 -7.27 0.36
N ASP A 90 8.02 -7.96 -0.63
CA ASP A 90 8.68 -7.31 -1.77
C ASP A 90 7.67 -6.64 -2.70
N VAL A 91 6.54 -7.29 -2.98
CA VAL A 91 5.43 -6.68 -3.74
C VAL A 91 4.89 -5.43 -3.03
N VAL A 92 4.74 -5.46 -1.70
CA VAL A 92 4.30 -4.30 -0.91
C VAL A 92 5.31 -3.14 -0.95
N LYS A 93 6.62 -3.41 -1.09
CA LYS A 93 7.64 -2.35 -1.26
C LYS A 93 7.55 -1.73 -2.64
N GLU A 94 7.46 -2.56 -3.68
CA GLU A 94 7.39 -2.11 -5.08
C GLU A 94 6.12 -1.28 -5.34
N SER A 95 4.97 -1.76 -4.86
CA SER A 95 3.67 -1.09 -5.09
C SER A 95 3.59 0.31 -4.48
N ARG A 96 4.44 0.62 -3.49
CA ARG A 96 4.56 1.95 -2.89
C ARG A 96 5.66 2.81 -3.49
N GLY A 97 6.79 2.22 -3.89
CA GLY A 97 7.86 2.95 -4.57
C GLY A 97 7.33 3.65 -5.82
N ASP A 98 6.61 2.90 -6.65
CA ASP A 98 6.02 3.42 -7.89
C ASP A 98 4.91 4.46 -7.64
N GLY A 99 4.21 4.37 -6.50
CA GLY A 99 3.11 5.29 -6.16
C GLY A 99 3.56 6.61 -5.55
N HIS A 100 4.62 6.57 -4.73
CA HIS A 100 5.13 7.75 -4.04
C HIS A 100 5.76 8.73 -5.05
N ASP A 101 6.58 8.23 -5.97
CA ASP A 101 7.28 9.03 -6.99
C ASP A 101 6.28 9.65 -7.99
N VAL A 102 5.22 8.92 -8.35
CA VAL A 102 4.27 9.36 -9.37
C VAL A 102 3.25 10.35 -8.80
N PHE A 103 2.78 10.18 -7.56
CA PHE A 103 1.59 10.89 -7.07
C PHE A 103 1.81 11.84 -5.89
N VAL A 104 2.95 11.79 -5.20
CA VAL A 104 3.24 12.65 -4.04
C VAL A 104 4.32 13.69 -4.41
N GLU A 105 4.15 14.94 -3.96
CA GLU A 105 5.23 15.93 -3.97
C GLU A 105 6.12 15.63 -2.75
N GLU A 106 7.42 15.40 -2.98
CA GLU A 106 8.41 15.53 -1.91
C GLU A 106 8.31 16.99 -1.40
N ASN A 107 7.87 17.15 -0.15
CA ASN A 107 8.09 18.37 0.61
C ASN A 107 9.41 18.26 1.36
#